data_AF-A0A251UJX3-F1
#
_entry.id   AF-A0A251UJX3-F1
#
_cell.length_a   1.000
_cell.length_b   1.000
_cell.length_c   1.000
_cell.angle_alpha   90.00
_cell.angle_beta   90.00
_cell.angle_gamma   90.00
#
_symmetry.space_group_name_H-M   'P 1'
#
loop_
_entity.id
_entity.type
_entity.pdbx_description
1 polymer ?
#
loop_
_entity_poly.entity_id
_entity_poly.type
_entity_poly.pdbx_seq_one_letter_code
_entity_poly.pdbx_strand_id
1 'polypeptide(L)'
;MTRVGRDFSYTMQSLAVPPVSADVVFASARFPNYRTGNEDGKLMKEVIARETAQLLEQQKRLSVRDLASKFEKGLAAAAKLSDEAKHRDVASLEKHVLLKKLRDALESLRGRVVGKNKDDVEVAISMVEALAVQLTQREGELIQEKAEIKKLTSFLQQASEDAKKLVDEERGFARTEIENARAAVQRVEEALQEQERMSQASGTQEDMEALVKEVQEARRIKMLHQPSKVMDMEHELQALRIQLAEKSKRSIELQKELALSRRGEESGSCLFELNGTTALGSYLEIQPCSNSAPQLSQCSIQWYRMASQGGNRDIISGATKPIYALEPSDVGRILQVDIISDGQSITTLTTSDPIDPAAGLGNYVEALVRRHETEFNVVIIQMNGVDHPSESIHVLHVGKMRMKLCKGKTTVAKEYYSSSMQLCGVRGGGSAAAQASFWQPKIGLSFVLGFESERERNAAIMLARRFAFDCNIMLAGPDDRAARKH
;
A
#
# COMPACT_ATOMS: atom_id res chain seq x y z
N MET A 1 2.96 26.94 -48.93
CA MET A 1 4.25 26.22 -48.96
C MET A 1 4.36 25.40 -47.69
N THR A 2 4.39 24.09 -47.87
CA THR A 2 4.42 23.04 -46.84
C THR A 2 5.84 22.83 -46.36
N ARG A 3 6.07 22.74 -45.04
CA ARG A 3 7.22 22.05 -44.41
C ARG A 3 6.90 21.84 -42.92
N VAL A 4 6.24 20.71 -42.61
CA VAL A 4 6.82 19.46 -42.06
C VAL A 4 7.27 19.65 -40.62
N GLY A 5 6.37 19.30 -39.70
CA GLY A 5 6.70 19.05 -38.30
C GLY A 5 7.54 17.78 -38.18
N ARG A 6 8.60 17.85 -37.37
CA ARG A 6 9.34 16.66 -36.93
C ARG A 6 8.67 16.12 -35.68
N ASP A 7 7.96 15.02 -35.86
CA ASP A 7 7.55 14.14 -34.77
C ASP A 7 8.81 13.55 -34.12
N PHE A 8 9.05 13.89 -32.86
CA PHE A 8 9.99 13.14 -32.02
C PHE A 8 9.23 11.97 -31.39
N SER A 9 9.19 10.85 -32.12
CA SER A 9 8.84 9.56 -31.54
C SER A 9 9.92 9.15 -30.55
N TYR A 10 9.61 9.19 -29.25
CA TYR A 10 10.44 8.54 -28.22
C TYR A 10 10.29 7.02 -28.38
N THR A 11 11.13 6.43 -29.23
CA THR A 11 11.36 4.99 -29.23
C THR A 11 12.15 4.69 -27.95
N MET A 12 11.46 4.30 -26.88
CA MET A 12 12.14 3.66 -25.74
C MET A 12 12.72 2.33 -26.24
N GLN A 13 13.98 2.35 -26.64
CA GLN A 13 14.79 1.15 -26.64
C GLN A 13 14.87 0.69 -25.17
N SER A 14 14.14 -0.36 -24.86
CA SER A 14 14.28 -1.17 -23.66
C SER A 14 15.71 -1.72 -23.61
N LEU A 15 16.65 -0.93 -23.12
CA LEU A 15 17.92 -1.44 -22.59
C LEU A 15 17.57 -2.13 -21.29
N ALA A 16 17.39 -3.45 -21.38
CA ALA A 16 17.28 -4.33 -20.24
C ALA A 16 18.56 -4.19 -19.41
N VAL A 17 18.47 -3.42 -18.32
CA VAL A 17 19.52 -3.37 -17.30
C VAL A 17 19.57 -4.75 -16.64
N PRO A 18 20.73 -5.44 -16.57
CA PRO A 18 20.83 -6.70 -15.85
C PRO A 18 20.47 -6.46 -14.38
N PRO A 19 19.72 -7.36 -13.73
CA PRO A 19 19.44 -7.21 -12.31
C PRO A 19 20.76 -7.28 -11.53
N VAL A 20 21.00 -6.25 -10.73
CA VAL A 20 22.07 -6.22 -9.73
C VAL A 20 21.85 -7.35 -8.72
N SER A 21 22.93 -8.05 -8.39
CA SER A 21 23.02 -9.23 -7.52
C SER A 21 21.97 -9.30 -6.39
N ALA A 22 21.31 -10.46 -6.29
CA ALA A 22 20.22 -10.76 -5.36
C ALA A 22 20.63 -10.90 -3.88
N ASP A 23 21.88 -10.61 -3.52
CA ASP A 23 22.42 -10.92 -2.18
C ASP A 23 22.46 -9.71 -1.23
N VAL A 24 21.82 -8.59 -1.57
CA VAL A 24 21.64 -7.46 -0.64
C VAL A 24 20.17 -7.33 -0.23
N VAL A 25 19.83 -7.88 0.93
CA VAL A 25 18.53 -7.68 1.56
C VAL A 25 18.53 -6.32 2.28
N PHE A 26 17.99 -5.30 1.63
CA PHE A 26 17.62 -4.07 2.32
C PHE A 26 16.37 -4.33 3.17
N ALA A 27 16.36 -3.87 4.43
CA ALA A 27 15.20 -4.00 5.33
C ALA A 27 13.95 -3.24 4.83
N SER A 28 14.07 -2.42 3.78
CA SER A 28 12.99 -1.67 3.16
C SER A 28 13.26 -1.47 1.67
N ALA A 29 12.29 -1.82 0.81
CA ALA A 29 12.32 -1.57 -0.63
C ALA A 29 11.85 -0.14 -1.03
N ARG A 30 11.89 0.81 -0.10
CA ARG A 30 11.50 2.22 -0.34
C ARG A 30 12.69 3.14 -0.19
N PHE A 31 12.87 4.03 -1.17
CA PHE A 31 13.73 5.20 -1.03
C PHE A 31 13.23 6.07 0.14
N PRO A 32 14.12 6.57 1.01
CA PRO A 32 13.75 7.52 2.05
C PRO A 32 13.12 8.77 1.43
N ASN A 33 11.98 9.20 1.96
CA ASN A 33 11.40 10.48 1.57
C ASN A 33 12.20 11.60 2.22
N TYR A 34 13.14 12.19 1.48
CA TYR A 34 13.81 13.42 1.90
C TYR A 34 12.79 14.57 1.80
N ARG A 35 12.28 15.05 2.93
CA ARG A 35 11.65 16.37 3.00
C ARG A 35 12.73 17.37 3.38
N THR A 36 13.14 18.18 2.43
CA THR A 36 14.14 19.24 2.61
C THR A 36 13.60 20.26 3.61
N GLY A 37 14.01 20.16 4.88
CA GLY A 37 13.60 21.09 5.91
C GLY A 37 14.38 20.92 7.21
N ASN A 38 15.59 21.48 7.25
CA ASN A 38 16.44 21.97 8.38
C ASN A 38 16.41 21.35 9.80
N GLU A 39 15.67 20.28 10.09
CA GLU A 39 15.73 19.54 11.36
C GLU A 39 16.49 18.19 11.24
N ASP A 40 17.04 17.91 10.05
CA ASP A 40 17.53 16.58 9.67
C ASP A 40 18.98 16.25 10.08
N GLY A 41 19.72 17.19 10.67
CA GLY A 41 21.11 16.95 11.08
C GLY A 41 21.24 15.90 12.19
N LYS A 42 20.19 15.74 13.02
CA LYS A 42 20.18 14.80 14.16
C LYS A 42 19.74 13.40 13.73
N LEU A 43 18.76 13.30 12.84
CA LEU A 43 18.27 12.04 12.26
C LEU A 43 19.33 11.39 11.35
N MET A 44 20.04 12.17 10.53
CA MET A 44 21.08 11.64 9.65
C MET A 44 22.25 11.04 10.45
N LYS A 45 22.70 11.72 11.52
CA LYS A 45 23.75 11.18 12.41
C LYS A 45 23.31 9.91 13.12
N GLU A 46 22.04 9.81 13.51
CA GLU A 46 21.50 8.63 14.20
C GLU A 46 21.34 7.43 13.25
N VAL A 47 20.94 7.66 12.00
CA VAL A 47 20.87 6.63 10.95
C VAL A 47 22.27 6.15 10.57
N ILE A 48 23.21 7.07 10.33
CA ILE A 48 24.61 6.74 10.06
C ILE A 48 25.22 5.98 11.25
N ALA A 49 24.96 6.41 12.49
CA ALA A 49 25.47 5.71 13.67
C ALA A 49 24.87 4.30 13.82
N ARG A 50 23.58 4.10 13.52
CA ARG A 50 22.94 2.77 13.51
C ARG A 50 23.50 1.86 12.42
N GLU A 51 23.68 2.36 11.21
CA GLU A 51 24.28 1.58 10.10
C GLU A 51 25.75 1.26 10.37
N THR A 52 26.52 2.22 10.91
CA THR A 52 27.93 1.99 11.30
C THR A 52 28.03 0.95 12.41
N ALA A 53 27.11 0.96 13.39
CA ALA A 53 27.04 -0.04 14.44
C ALA A 53 26.66 -1.43 13.89
N GLN A 54 25.73 -1.51 12.94
CA GLN A 54 25.38 -2.76 12.26
C GLN A 54 26.53 -3.32 11.41
N LEU A 55 27.29 -2.46 10.72
CA LEU A 55 28.48 -2.86 9.97
C LEU A 55 29.59 -3.38 10.90
N LEU A 56 29.80 -2.72 12.04
CA LEU A 56 30.74 -3.17 13.08
C LEU A 56 30.31 -4.51 13.73
N GLU A 57 29.00 -4.74 13.88
CA GLU A 57 28.46 -6.00 14.40
C GLU A 57 28.57 -7.13 13.37
N GLN A 58 28.38 -6.85 12.07
CA GLN A 58 28.65 -7.80 10.99
C GLN A 58 30.14 -8.14 10.88
N GLN A 59 31.04 -7.20 11.20
CA GLN A 59 32.48 -7.43 11.25
C GLN A 59 32.91 -8.42 12.37
N LYS A 60 32.05 -8.68 13.37
CA LYS A 60 32.30 -9.68 14.44
C LYS A 60 32.01 -11.13 14.03
N ARG A 61 31.35 -11.37 12.89
CA ARG A 61 31.38 -12.68 12.23
C ARG A 61 32.78 -12.83 11.62
N LEU A 62 33.50 -13.92 11.92
CA LEU A 62 34.86 -14.18 11.45
C LEU A 62 35.02 -13.66 10.02
N SER A 63 35.81 -12.60 9.83
CA SER A 63 36.01 -12.03 8.50
C SER A 63 36.61 -13.11 7.60
N VAL A 64 36.33 -13.08 6.30
CA VAL A 64 37.02 -13.95 5.32
C VAL A 64 38.54 -13.85 5.49
N ARG A 65 39.04 -12.68 5.90
CA ARG A 65 40.44 -12.46 6.30
C ARG A 65 40.86 -13.29 7.52
N ASP A 66 40.04 -13.35 8.55
CA ASP A 66 40.32 -14.11 9.77
C ASP A 66 40.29 -15.61 9.48
N LEU A 67 39.34 -16.05 8.64
CA LEU A 67 39.25 -17.44 8.19
C LEU A 67 40.48 -17.85 7.37
N ALA A 68 40.90 -17.01 6.43
CA ALA A 68 42.13 -17.22 5.64
C ALA A 68 43.37 -17.30 6.54
N SER A 69 43.51 -16.38 7.51
CA SER A 69 44.65 -16.40 8.43
C SER A 69 44.70 -17.66 9.31
N LYS A 70 43.53 -18.18 9.71
CA LYS A 70 43.44 -19.44 10.47
C LYS A 70 43.80 -20.64 9.61
N PHE A 71 43.37 -20.64 8.35
CA PHE A 71 43.70 -21.68 7.39
C PHE A 71 45.21 -21.72 7.09
N GLU A 72 45.84 -20.57 6.82
CA GLU A 72 47.29 -20.48 6.60
C GLU A 72 48.09 -20.96 7.82
N LYS A 73 47.66 -20.59 9.04
CA LYS A 73 48.26 -21.10 10.28
C LYS A 73 48.10 -22.61 10.42
N GLY A 74 46.95 -23.15 10.03
CA GLY A 74 46.70 -24.60 9.99
C GLY A 74 47.61 -25.32 8.99
N LEU A 75 47.78 -24.76 7.79
CA LEU A 75 48.67 -25.29 6.77
C LEU A 75 50.14 -25.27 7.24
N ALA A 76 50.58 -24.18 7.86
CA ALA A 76 51.92 -24.06 8.41
C ALA A 76 52.17 -25.02 9.59
N ALA A 77 51.16 -25.27 10.43
CA ALA A 77 51.25 -26.27 11.49
C ALA A 77 51.33 -27.70 10.92
N ALA A 78 50.56 -28.01 9.87
CA ALA A 78 50.62 -29.30 9.19
C ALA A 78 52.00 -29.56 8.53
N ALA A 79 52.61 -28.53 7.94
CA ALA A 79 53.96 -28.63 7.38
C ALA A 79 55.00 -29.03 8.46
N LYS A 80 54.91 -28.45 9.66
CA LYS A 80 55.79 -28.81 10.79
C LYS A 80 55.62 -30.26 11.24
N LEU A 81 54.39 -30.76 11.30
CA LEU A 81 54.12 -32.17 11.62
C LEU A 81 54.66 -33.14 10.55
N SER A 82 54.70 -32.71 9.29
CA SER A 82 55.31 -33.49 8.19
C SER A 82 56.81 -33.67 8.37
N ASP A 83 57.52 -32.63 8.83
CA ASP A 83 58.96 -32.71 9.10
C ASP A 83 59.27 -33.60 10.32
N GLU A 84 58.42 -33.54 11.35
CA GLU A 84 58.54 -34.43 12.52
C GLU A 84 58.27 -35.91 12.18
N ALA A 85 57.43 -36.18 11.17
CA ALA A 85 57.23 -37.53 10.64
C ALA A 85 58.48 -38.08 9.91
N LYS A 86 59.25 -37.24 9.21
CA LYS A 86 60.50 -37.67 8.53
C LYS A 86 61.55 -38.20 9.53
N HIS A 87 61.57 -37.67 10.75
CA HIS A 87 62.46 -38.16 11.81
C HIS A 87 62.07 -39.56 12.31
N ARG A 88 60.80 -39.96 12.23
CA ARG A 88 60.36 -41.31 12.61
C ARG A 88 60.71 -42.38 11.58
N ASP A 89 60.82 -42.01 10.30
CA ASP A 89 61.24 -42.93 9.23
C ASP A 89 62.67 -43.46 9.48
N VAL A 90 63.57 -42.59 9.97
CA VAL A 90 64.94 -42.98 10.35
C VAL A 90 64.94 -43.99 11.51
N ALA A 91 64.06 -43.80 12.50
CA ALA A 91 63.90 -44.73 13.62
C ALA A 91 63.25 -46.07 13.24
N SER A 92 62.56 -46.17 12.10
CA SER A 92 62.00 -47.43 11.58
C SER A 92 63.08 -48.34 10.98
N LEU A 93 64.04 -47.78 10.24
CA LEU A 93 65.19 -48.51 9.69
C LEU A 93 66.05 -49.17 10.79
N GLU A 94 66.19 -48.52 11.95
CA GLU A 94 66.90 -49.07 13.11
C GLU A 94 66.18 -50.28 13.73
N LYS A 95 64.83 -50.34 13.66
CA LYS A 95 64.05 -51.49 14.18
C LYS A 95 64.29 -52.77 13.38
N HIS A 96 64.42 -52.67 12.06
CA HIS A 96 64.77 -53.83 11.20
C HIS A 96 66.15 -54.36 11.49
N VAL A 97 67.12 -53.46 11.72
CA VAL A 97 68.49 -53.82 12.09
C VAL A 97 68.50 -54.56 13.42
N LEU A 98 67.71 -54.10 14.40
CA LEU A 98 67.60 -54.73 15.71
C LEU A 98 66.93 -56.12 15.64
N LEU A 99 65.81 -56.24 14.92
CA LEU A 99 65.12 -57.51 14.71
C LEU A 99 66.01 -58.53 13.99
N LYS A 100 66.76 -58.08 12.98
CA LYS A 100 67.74 -58.93 12.28
C LYS A 100 68.83 -59.43 13.23
N LYS A 101 69.44 -58.54 14.02
CA LYS A 101 70.46 -58.92 15.01
C LYS A 101 69.91 -59.88 16.06
N LEU A 102 68.68 -59.68 16.52
CA LEU A 102 68.00 -60.57 17.47
C LEU A 102 67.79 -61.96 16.86
N ARG A 103 67.30 -62.04 15.61
CA ARG A 103 67.15 -63.30 14.90
C ARG A 103 68.49 -64.02 14.73
N ASP A 104 69.52 -63.32 14.28
CA ASP A 104 70.86 -63.89 14.06
C ASP A 104 71.47 -64.40 15.39
N ALA A 105 71.22 -63.71 16.51
CA ALA A 105 71.64 -64.15 17.84
C ALA A 105 70.86 -65.39 18.33
N LEU A 106 69.55 -65.47 18.08
CA LEU A 106 68.73 -66.64 18.39
C LEU A 106 69.13 -67.85 17.55
N GLU A 107 69.48 -67.67 16.27
CA GLU A 107 69.97 -68.74 15.40
C GLU A 107 71.33 -69.29 15.87
N SER A 108 72.22 -68.40 16.30
CA SER A 108 73.50 -68.76 16.93
C SER A 108 73.30 -69.51 18.26
N LEU A 109 72.26 -69.16 19.03
CA LEU A 109 71.92 -69.87 20.28
C LEU A 109 71.31 -71.24 19.99
N ARG A 110 70.43 -71.35 18.99
CA ARG A 110 69.80 -72.61 18.54
C ARG A 110 70.83 -73.70 18.24
N GLY A 111 71.94 -73.35 17.59
CA GLY A 111 73.04 -74.27 17.30
C GLY A 111 73.82 -74.76 18.53
N ARG A 112 73.59 -74.17 19.71
CA ARG A 112 74.32 -74.46 20.97
C ARG A 112 73.44 -75.10 22.06
N VAL A 113 72.11 -75.14 21.89
CA VAL A 113 71.15 -75.70 22.87
C VAL A 113 70.53 -77.02 22.37
N VAL A 114 70.06 -77.87 23.29
CA VAL A 114 69.51 -79.21 23.00
C VAL A 114 68.23 -79.46 23.81
N GLY A 115 67.34 -80.32 23.30
CA GLY A 115 66.10 -80.72 23.98
C GLY A 115 65.09 -79.57 24.08
N LYS A 116 64.36 -79.49 25.19
CA LYS A 116 63.31 -78.48 25.41
C LYS A 116 63.76 -77.02 25.21
N ASN A 117 65.00 -76.69 25.61
CA ASN A 117 65.56 -75.36 25.42
C ASN A 117 65.75 -75.01 23.93
N LYS A 118 65.96 -76.01 23.07
CA LYS A 118 66.03 -75.82 21.62
C LYS A 118 64.65 -75.52 21.05
N ASP A 119 63.62 -76.24 21.49
CA ASP A 119 62.24 -76.01 21.07
C ASP A 119 61.77 -74.59 21.45
N ASP A 120 62.10 -74.12 22.66
CA ASP A 120 61.78 -72.75 23.11
C ASP A 120 62.49 -71.68 22.25
N VAL A 121 63.75 -71.92 21.84
CA VAL A 121 64.48 -71.01 20.93
C VAL A 121 63.87 -71.02 19.52
N GLU A 122 63.39 -72.17 19.02
CA GLU A 122 62.71 -72.27 17.73
C GLU A 122 61.37 -71.51 17.72
N VAL A 123 60.62 -71.55 18.83
CA VAL A 123 59.42 -70.73 19.00
C VAL A 123 59.77 -69.23 19.02
N ALA A 124 60.83 -68.84 19.74
CA ALA A 124 61.27 -67.45 19.78
C ALA A 124 61.71 -66.94 18.40
N ILE A 125 62.41 -67.75 17.60
CA ILE A 125 62.77 -67.42 16.21
C ILE A 125 61.51 -67.20 15.37
N SER A 126 60.54 -68.12 15.45
CA SER A 126 59.27 -68.01 14.72
C SER A 126 58.48 -66.74 15.08
N MET A 127 58.48 -66.34 16.36
CA MET A 127 57.86 -65.09 16.81
C MET A 127 58.58 -63.85 16.26
N VAL A 128 59.92 -63.86 16.24
CA VAL A 128 60.71 -62.74 15.68
C VAL A 128 60.50 -62.63 14.17
N GLU A 129 60.38 -63.75 13.46
CA GLU A 129 60.05 -63.76 12.02
C GLU A 129 58.64 -63.22 11.75
N ALA A 130 57.65 -63.64 12.55
CA ALA A 130 56.29 -63.11 12.44
C ALA A 130 56.23 -61.59 12.71
N LEU A 131 56.98 -61.10 13.70
CA LEU A 131 57.08 -59.66 13.99
C LEU A 131 57.77 -58.89 12.86
N ALA A 132 58.79 -59.47 12.22
CA ALA A 132 59.45 -58.85 11.06
C ALA A 132 58.50 -58.72 9.86
N VAL A 133 57.68 -59.74 9.59
CA VAL A 133 56.65 -59.70 8.54
C VAL A 133 55.59 -58.64 8.85
N GLN A 134 55.08 -58.58 10.09
CA GLN A 134 54.10 -57.57 10.48
C GLN A 134 54.65 -56.14 10.42
N LEU A 135 55.93 -55.94 10.80
CA LEU A 135 56.57 -54.64 10.76
C LEU A 135 56.73 -54.15 9.31
N THR A 136 57.18 -55.02 8.41
CA THR A 136 57.31 -54.69 6.97
C THR A 136 55.96 -54.40 6.32
N GLN A 137 54.90 -55.15 6.66
CA GLN A 137 53.56 -54.88 6.18
C GLN A 137 53.03 -53.51 6.63
N ARG A 138 53.10 -53.20 7.93
CA ARG A 138 52.64 -51.90 8.46
C ARG A 138 53.41 -50.72 7.89
N GLU A 139 54.71 -50.88 7.66
CA GLU A 139 55.49 -49.84 7.00
C GLU A 139 55.09 -49.64 5.53
N GLY A 140 54.75 -50.72 4.81
CA GLY A 140 54.18 -50.63 3.47
C GLY A 140 52.87 -49.84 3.43
N GLU A 141 51.95 -50.13 4.36
CA GLU A 141 50.70 -49.40 4.54
C GLU A 141 50.96 -47.91 4.86
N LEU A 142 51.89 -47.63 5.78
CA LEU A 142 52.26 -46.27 6.16
C LEU A 142 52.88 -45.48 5.01
N ILE A 143 53.71 -46.11 4.16
CA ILE A 143 54.28 -45.50 2.96
C ILE A 143 53.17 -45.16 1.97
N GLN A 144 52.19 -46.04 1.79
CA GLN A 144 51.04 -45.80 0.92
C GLN A 144 50.18 -44.65 1.45
N GLU A 145 49.79 -44.66 2.72
CA GLU A 145 49.03 -43.56 3.35
C GLU A 145 49.77 -42.23 3.23
N LYS A 146 51.09 -42.21 3.44
CA LYS A 146 51.92 -41.01 3.26
C LYS A 146 51.91 -40.51 1.82
N ALA A 147 51.91 -41.39 0.82
CA ALA A 147 51.80 -41.00 -0.58
C ALA A 147 50.42 -40.39 -0.90
N GLU A 148 49.34 -40.95 -0.35
CA GLU A 148 47.98 -40.42 -0.51
C GLU A 148 47.82 -39.07 0.19
N ILE A 149 48.33 -38.91 1.41
CA ILE A 149 48.35 -37.63 2.13
C ILE A 149 49.13 -36.57 1.35
N LYS A 150 50.27 -36.93 0.76
CA LYS A 150 51.06 -36.02 -0.07
C LYS A 150 50.27 -35.56 -1.31
N LYS A 151 49.55 -36.49 -1.95
CA LYS A 151 48.65 -36.18 -3.07
C LYS A 151 47.53 -35.24 -2.64
N LEU A 152 46.85 -35.52 -1.53
CA LEU A 152 45.79 -34.66 -1.00
C LEU A 152 46.31 -33.26 -0.65
N THR A 153 47.51 -33.17 -0.06
CA THR A 153 48.16 -31.90 0.26
C THR A 153 48.39 -31.06 -1.01
N SER A 154 48.86 -31.69 -2.09
CA SER A 154 49.06 -30.98 -3.36
C SER A 154 47.75 -30.46 -3.96
N PHE A 155 46.66 -31.23 -3.88
CA PHE A 155 45.34 -30.77 -4.33
C PHE A 155 44.81 -29.62 -3.47
N LEU A 156 44.98 -29.70 -2.15
CA LEU A 156 44.53 -28.67 -1.24
C LEU A 156 45.31 -27.36 -1.45
N GLN A 157 46.61 -27.46 -1.70
CA GLN A 157 47.45 -26.30 -2.05
C GLN A 157 47.01 -25.68 -3.38
N GLN A 158 46.77 -26.49 -4.40
CA GLN A 158 46.27 -26.00 -5.69
C GLN A 158 44.91 -25.31 -5.56
N ALA A 159 43.96 -25.95 -4.88
CA ALA A 159 42.63 -25.38 -4.66
C ALA A 159 42.68 -24.07 -3.85
N SER A 160 43.60 -23.97 -2.88
CA SER A 160 43.81 -22.73 -2.12
C SER A 160 44.38 -21.60 -2.99
N GLU A 161 45.31 -21.90 -3.89
CA GLU A 161 45.89 -20.90 -4.80
C GLU A 161 44.86 -20.46 -5.85
N ASP A 162 44.08 -21.40 -6.40
CA ASP A 162 43.00 -21.10 -7.36
C ASP A 162 41.91 -20.22 -6.71
N ALA A 163 41.52 -20.53 -5.47
CA ALA A 163 40.56 -19.71 -4.72
C ALA A 163 41.10 -18.29 -4.47
N LYS A 164 42.40 -18.17 -4.13
CA LYS A 164 43.05 -16.87 -3.92
C LYS A 164 43.06 -16.05 -5.22
N LYS A 165 43.43 -16.68 -6.33
CA LYS A 165 43.44 -16.04 -7.66
C LYS A 165 42.05 -15.51 -8.04
N LEU A 166 41.01 -16.33 -7.87
CA LEU A 166 39.63 -15.92 -8.16
C LEU A 166 39.20 -14.73 -7.31
N VAL A 167 39.52 -14.73 -6.01
CA VAL A 167 39.21 -13.61 -5.11
C VAL A 167 39.92 -12.33 -5.54
N ASP A 168 41.18 -12.42 -5.98
CA ASP A 168 41.94 -11.25 -6.41
C ASP A 168 41.46 -10.72 -7.78
N GLU A 169 41.01 -11.59 -8.69
CA GLU A 169 40.37 -11.23 -9.96
C GLU A 169 39.05 -10.47 -9.73
N GLU A 170 38.15 -11.01 -8.89
CA GLU A 170 36.88 -10.37 -8.55
C GLU A 170 37.09 -9.03 -7.83
N ARG A 171 38.09 -8.95 -6.94
CA ARG A 171 38.49 -7.68 -6.33
C ARG A 171 39.00 -6.67 -7.35
N GLY A 172 39.73 -7.13 -8.37
CA GLY A 172 40.17 -6.31 -9.49
C GLY A 172 38.99 -5.74 -10.26
N PHE A 173 38.03 -6.61 -10.63
CA PHE A 173 36.81 -6.21 -11.32
C PHE A 173 36.02 -5.17 -10.51
N ALA A 174 35.76 -5.44 -9.23
CA ALA A 174 35.04 -4.52 -8.35
C ALA A 174 35.75 -3.16 -8.23
N ARG A 175 37.09 -3.11 -8.17
CA ARG A 175 37.84 -1.84 -8.17
C ARG A 175 37.63 -1.06 -9.45
N THR A 176 37.70 -1.72 -10.60
CA THR A 176 37.48 -1.06 -11.89
C THR A 176 36.05 -0.54 -12.05
N GLU A 177 35.04 -1.27 -11.58
CA GLU A 177 33.65 -0.84 -11.59
C GLU A 177 33.43 0.38 -10.68
N ILE A 178 34.01 0.37 -9.48
CA ILE A 178 33.97 1.52 -8.57
C ILE A 178 34.64 2.75 -9.19
N GLU A 179 35.78 2.58 -9.84
CA GLU A 179 36.50 3.68 -10.51
C GLU A 179 35.69 4.24 -11.68
N ASN A 180 35.09 3.38 -12.51
CA ASN A 180 34.19 3.79 -13.59
C ASN A 180 32.97 4.55 -13.07
N ALA A 181 32.36 4.09 -11.97
CA ALA A 181 31.24 4.78 -11.32
C ALA A 181 31.66 6.16 -10.80
N ARG A 182 32.84 6.27 -10.15
CA ARG A 182 33.39 7.56 -9.70
C ARG A 182 33.65 8.52 -10.87
N ALA A 183 34.21 8.03 -11.97
CA ALA A 183 34.43 8.84 -13.17
C ALA A 183 33.11 9.33 -13.79
N ALA A 184 32.05 8.51 -13.74
CA ALA A 184 30.71 8.92 -14.18
C ALA A 184 30.12 10.01 -13.30
N VAL A 185 30.24 9.89 -11.97
CA VAL A 185 29.80 10.92 -11.02
C VAL A 185 30.54 12.24 -11.28
N GLN A 186 31.86 12.19 -11.46
CA GLN A 186 32.65 13.39 -11.75
C GLN A 186 32.19 14.08 -13.04
N ARG A 187 31.92 13.34 -14.12
CA ARG A 187 31.37 13.93 -15.36
C ARG A 187 30.02 14.61 -15.15
N VAL A 188 29.16 14.03 -14.31
CA VAL A 188 27.86 14.62 -13.99
C VAL A 188 28.04 15.90 -13.17
N GLU A 189 28.95 15.89 -12.20
CA GLU A 189 29.28 17.06 -11.40
C GLU A 189 29.84 18.21 -12.26
N GLU A 190 30.76 17.92 -13.18
CA GLU A 190 31.30 18.90 -14.14
C GLU A 190 30.19 19.46 -15.06
N ALA A 191 29.28 18.62 -15.55
CA ALA A 191 28.16 19.05 -16.38
C ALA A 191 27.17 19.95 -15.61
N LEU A 192 26.94 19.65 -14.33
CA LEU A 192 26.12 20.48 -13.43
C LEU A 192 26.76 21.84 -13.18
N GLN A 193 28.06 21.87 -12.90
CA GLN A 193 28.80 23.13 -12.71
C GLN A 193 28.81 23.98 -13.99
N GLU A 194 28.97 23.36 -15.16
CA GLU A 194 28.91 24.09 -16.44
C GLU A 194 27.51 24.63 -16.71
N GLN A 195 26.45 23.87 -16.41
CA GLN A 195 25.08 24.35 -16.51
C GLN A 195 24.84 25.55 -15.56
N GLU A 196 25.39 25.49 -14.34
CA GLU A 196 25.30 26.59 -13.38
C GLU A 196 26.05 27.84 -13.88
N ARG A 197 27.26 27.68 -14.43
CA ARG A 197 28.02 28.78 -15.04
C ARG A 197 27.33 29.37 -16.27
N MET A 198 26.79 28.54 -17.15
CA MET A 198 26.02 28.98 -18.31
C MET A 198 24.76 29.74 -17.90
N SER A 199 24.10 29.32 -16.81
CA SER A 199 22.94 30.03 -16.24
C SER A 199 23.33 31.40 -15.67
N GLN A 200 24.51 31.51 -15.06
CA GLN A 200 25.06 32.77 -14.55
C GLN A 200 25.58 33.70 -15.67
N ALA A 201 26.18 33.15 -16.73
CA ALA A 201 26.73 33.91 -17.85
C ALA A 201 25.66 34.40 -18.85
N SER A 202 24.48 33.75 -18.90
CA SER A 202 23.37 34.09 -19.79
C SER A 202 22.66 35.42 -19.48
N GLY A 203 23.12 36.23 -18.53
CA GLY A 203 22.46 37.51 -18.18
C GLY A 203 21.05 37.35 -17.61
N THR A 204 20.59 36.10 -17.41
CA THR A 204 19.26 35.75 -16.90
C THR A 204 19.00 36.28 -15.49
N GLN A 205 20.04 36.72 -14.78
CA GLN A 205 19.91 37.30 -13.45
C GLN A 205 19.31 38.72 -13.52
N GLU A 206 19.75 39.56 -14.47
CA GLU A 206 19.16 40.90 -14.67
C GLU A 206 17.75 40.81 -15.26
N ASP A 207 17.51 39.89 -16.19
CA ASP A 207 16.17 39.62 -16.74
C ASP A 207 15.24 39.00 -15.68
N MET A 208 15.73 38.10 -14.82
CA MET A 208 14.95 37.61 -13.67
C MET A 208 14.70 38.71 -12.65
N GLU A 209 15.66 39.58 -12.34
CA GLU A 209 15.46 40.70 -11.42
C GLU A 209 14.49 41.75 -11.98
N ALA A 210 14.57 42.04 -13.28
CA ALA A 210 13.61 42.89 -13.98
C ALA A 210 12.21 42.26 -13.96
N LEU A 211 12.11 40.96 -14.25
CA LEU A 211 10.86 40.22 -14.19
C LEU A 211 10.31 40.14 -12.75
N VAL A 212 11.16 39.98 -11.74
CA VAL A 212 10.75 40.01 -10.32
C VAL A 212 10.22 41.39 -9.95
N LYS A 213 10.84 42.47 -10.40
CA LYS A 213 10.34 43.85 -10.20
C LYS A 213 9.01 44.07 -10.93
N GLU A 214 8.88 43.59 -12.17
CA GLU A 214 7.65 43.68 -12.95
C GLU A 214 6.51 42.86 -12.31
N VAL A 215 6.80 41.65 -11.81
CA VAL A 215 5.85 40.81 -11.08
C VAL A 215 5.44 41.46 -9.76
N GLN A 216 6.38 42.12 -9.05
CA GLN A 216 6.07 42.87 -7.83
C GLN A 216 5.17 44.08 -8.12
N GLU A 217 5.42 44.82 -9.20
CA GLU A 217 4.57 45.95 -9.60
C GLU A 217 3.20 45.48 -10.10
N ALA A 218 3.13 44.40 -10.88
CA ALA A 218 1.87 43.78 -11.28
C ALA A 218 1.08 43.27 -10.06
N ARG A 219 1.76 42.72 -9.03
CA ARG A 219 1.13 42.39 -7.75
C ARG A 219 0.62 43.63 -7.04
N ARG A 220 1.38 44.72 -7.01
CA ARG A 220 0.96 46.01 -6.40
C ARG A 220 -0.28 46.57 -7.09
N ILE A 221 -0.26 46.63 -8.42
CA ILE A 221 -1.40 47.07 -9.24
C ILE A 221 -2.61 46.17 -8.98
N LYS A 222 -2.43 44.85 -8.99
CA LYS A 222 -3.51 43.91 -8.66
C LYS A 222 -4.06 44.15 -7.25
N MET A 223 -3.20 44.34 -6.25
CA MET A 223 -3.61 44.64 -4.87
C MET A 223 -4.32 45.98 -4.71
N LEU A 224 -4.03 46.97 -5.57
CA LEU A 224 -4.73 48.27 -5.58
C LEU A 224 -6.08 48.20 -6.31
N HIS A 225 -6.17 47.42 -7.39
CA HIS A 225 -7.40 47.32 -8.20
C HIS A 225 -8.36 46.23 -7.72
N GLN A 226 -7.88 45.24 -6.97
CA GLN A 226 -8.70 44.17 -6.41
C GLN A 226 -9.70 44.69 -5.36
N PRO A 227 -9.33 45.59 -4.43
CA PRO A 227 -10.28 46.27 -3.56
C PRO A 227 -11.34 47.06 -4.35
N SER A 228 -10.96 47.76 -5.42
CA SER A 228 -11.93 48.50 -6.26
C SER A 228 -12.93 47.56 -6.93
N LYS A 229 -12.47 46.45 -7.53
CA LYS A 229 -13.38 45.46 -8.13
C LYS A 229 -14.27 44.77 -7.10
N VAL A 230 -13.74 44.46 -5.92
CA VAL A 230 -14.52 43.87 -4.83
C VAL A 230 -15.57 44.88 -4.36
N MET A 231 -15.21 46.14 -4.19
CA MET A 231 -16.17 47.21 -3.87
C MET A 231 -17.23 47.36 -4.95
N ASP A 232 -16.88 47.39 -6.24
CA ASP A 232 -17.86 47.49 -7.33
C ASP A 232 -18.82 46.28 -7.33
N MET A 233 -18.30 45.07 -7.16
CA MET A 233 -19.09 43.84 -7.03
C MET A 233 -19.97 43.86 -5.77
N GLU A 234 -19.50 44.43 -4.65
CA GLU A 234 -20.28 44.59 -3.42
C GLU A 234 -21.46 45.54 -3.63
N HIS A 235 -21.26 46.66 -4.34
CA HIS A 235 -22.34 47.58 -4.71
C HIS A 235 -23.34 46.91 -5.66
N GLU A 236 -22.88 46.16 -6.66
CA GLU A 236 -23.75 45.38 -7.55
C GLU A 236 -24.55 44.32 -6.77
N LEU A 237 -23.91 43.58 -5.87
CA LEU A 237 -24.58 42.61 -5.00
C LEU A 237 -25.59 43.28 -4.09
N GLN A 238 -25.29 44.46 -3.55
CA GLN A 238 -26.21 45.21 -2.72
C GLN A 238 -27.42 45.67 -3.54
N ALA A 239 -27.23 46.15 -4.76
CA ALA A 239 -28.32 46.50 -5.68
C ALA A 239 -29.17 45.27 -6.04
N LEU A 240 -28.56 44.13 -6.34
CA LEU A 240 -29.27 42.87 -6.61
C LEU A 240 -30.04 42.37 -5.39
N ARG A 241 -29.49 42.49 -4.18
CA ARG A 241 -30.19 42.14 -2.93
C ARG A 241 -31.40 43.03 -2.69
N ILE A 242 -31.30 44.33 -2.96
CA ILE A 242 -32.44 45.25 -2.89
C ILE A 242 -33.51 44.85 -3.91
N GLN A 243 -33.13 44.60 -5.16
CA GLN A 243 -34.06 44.13 -6.19
C GLN A 243 -34.70 42.79 -5.82
N LEU A 244 -33.94 41.85 -5.27
CA LEU A 244 -34.46 40.57 -4.81
C LEU A 244 -35.43 40.77 -3.65
N ALA A 245 -35.14 41.64 -2.69
CA ALA A 245 -36.06 41.94 -1.59
C ALA A 245 -37.37 42.56 -2.10
N GLU A 246 -37.31 43.48 -3.07
CA GLU A 246 -38.49 44.05 -3.73
C GLU A 246 -39.27 42.99 -4.52
N LYS A 247 -38.58 42.14 -5.28
CA LYS A 247 -39.21 41.05 -6.05
C LYS A 247 -39.82 40.01 -5.13
N SER A 248 -39.17 39.66 -4.03
CA SER A 248 -39.70 38.77 -2.99
C SER A 248 -40.93 39.38 -2.32
N LYS A 249 -40.92 40.69 -2.02
CA LYS A 249 -42.11 41.39 -1.51
C LYS A 249 -43.27 41.31 -2.50
N ARG A 250 -43.03 41.61 -3.78
CA ARG A 250 -44.03 41.46 -4.85
C ARG A 250 -44.48 40.02 -5.04
N SER A 251 -43.58 39.05 -4.90
CA SER A 251 -43.91 37.63 -4.97
C SER A 251 -44.81 37.21 -3.81
N ILE A 252 -44.56 37.69 -2.60
CA ILE A 252 -45.43 37.45 -1.44
C ILE A 252 -46.79 38.12 -1.63
N GLU A 253 -46.83 39.33 -2.18
CA GLU A 253 -48.07 40.03 -2.54
C GLU A 253 -48.86 39.24 -3.59
N LEU A 254 -48.20 38.81 -4.67
CA LEU A 254 -48.80 37.95 -5.69
C LEU A 254 -49.21 36.59 -5.15
N GLN A 255 -48.45 35.98 -4.24
CA GLN A 255 -48.84 34.73 -3.57
C GLN A 255 -50.06 34.94 -2.68
N LYS A 256 -50.19 36.09 -2.01
CA LYS A 256 -51.38 36.46 -1.24
C LYS A 256 -52.58 36.70 -2.16
N GLU A 257 -52.41 37.41 -3.27
CA GLU A 257 -53.44 37.61 -4.29
C GLU A 257 -53.85 36.28 -4.94
N LEU A 258 -52.89 35.42 -5.28
CA LEU A 258 -53.15 34.08 -5.79
C LEU A 258 -53.85 33.22 -4.75
N ALA A 259 -53.45 33.26 -3.47
CA ALA A 259 -54.15 32.55 -2.38
C ALA A 259 -55.57 33.09 -2.15
N LEU A 260 -55.81 34.39 -2.40
CA LEU A 260 -57.15 34.98 -2.37
C LEU A 260 -57.99 34.58 -3.60
N SER A 261 -57.38 34.48 -4.79
CA SER A 261 -58.06 34.01 -6.01
C SER A 261 -58.33 32.50 -5.99
N ARG A 262 -57.40 31.70 -5.45
CA ARG A 262 -57.50 30.24 -5.33
C ARG A 262 -58.50 29.83 -4.25
N ARG A 263 -58.76 30.69 -3.26
CA ARG A 263 -59.89 30.57 -2.32
C ARG A 263 -61.26 30.67 -3.02
N GLY A 264 -61.29 31.15 -4.27
CA GLY A 264 -62.47 31.14 -5.15
C GLY A 264 -62.60 29.92 -6.05
N GLU A 265 -61.56 29.09 -6.23
CA GLU A 265 -61.56 28.01 -7.25
C GLU A 265 -61.10 26.62 -6.79
N GLU A 266 -60.55 26.43 -5.58
CA GLU A 266 -60.19 25.09 -5.08
C GLU A 266 -60.79 24.82 -3.70
N SER A 267 -62.07 24.44 -3.70
CA SER A 267 -62.71 23.77 -2.56
C SER A 267 -62.25 22.30 -2.51
N GLY A 268 -61.05 22.07 -1.99
CA GLY A 268 -60.50 20.74 -1.72
C GLY A 268 -59.32 20.84 -0.76
N SER A 269 -59.58 20.75 0.54
CA SER A 269 -58.58 20.90 1.61
C SER A 269 -57.51 19.81 1.56
N CYS A 270 -56.32 20.13 1.05
CA CYS A 270 -55.15 19.27 1.15
C CYS A 270 -54.67 19.21 2.61
N LEU A 271 -54.63 18.03 3.22
CA LEU A 271 -54.27 17.85 4.64
C LEU A 271 -52.76 17.94 4.89
N PHE A 272 -51.96 17.56 3.89
CA PHE A 272 -50.50 17.47 3.96
C PHE A 272 -49.87 18.04 2.70
N GLU A 273 -48.70 18.65 2.83
CA GLU A 273 -47.88 19.10 1.71
C GLU A 273 -46.48 18.51 1.79
N LEU A 274 -45.82 18.45 0.64
CA LEU A 274 -44.46 17.96 0.51
C LEU A 274 -43.52 19.16 0.38
N ASN A 275 -42.74 19.43 1.41
CA ASN A 275 -41.78 20.53 1.45
C ASN A 275 -40.36 20.00 1.20
N GLY A 276 -39.50 20.82 0.60
CA GLY A 276 -38.11 20.49 0.29
C GLY A 276 -37.73 20.74 -1.16
N THR A 277 -36.43 20.81 -1.41
CA THR A 277 -35.90 20.98 -2.78
C THR A 277 -35.78 19.61 -3.46
N THR A 278 -36.29 19.49 -4.68
CA THR A 278 -36.22 18.26 -5.49
C THR A 278 -34.85 18.06 -6.14
N ALA A 279 -33.77 18.14 -5.35
CA ALA A 279 -32.40 18.00 -5.83
C ALA A 279 -31.58 17.06 -4.94
N LEU A 280 -30.77 16.19 -5.55
CA LEU A 280 -29.92 15.23 -4.84
C LEU A 280 -29.02 15.92 -3.80
N GLY A 281 -29.05 15.43 -2.57
CA GLY A 281 -28.40 16.04 -1.41
C GLY A 281 -29.36 16.83 -0.52
N SER A 282 -30.60 17.04 -0.96
CA SER A 282 -31.67 17.58 -0.11
C SER A 282 -32.49 16.46 0.53
N TYR A 283 -33.47 16.84 1.35
CA TYR A 283 -34.50 15.96 1.86
C TYR A 283 -35.89 16.52 1.54
N LEU A 284 -36.88 15.64 1.50
CA LEU A 284 -38.29 15.96 1.41
C LEU A 284 -38.94 15.69 2.76
N GLU A 285 -39.76 16.61 3.21
CA GLU A 285 -40.46 16.55 4.49
C GLU A 285 -41.96 16.71 4.27
N ILE A 286 -42.74 15.79 4.83
CA ILE A 286 -44.20 15.91 4.87
C ILE A 286 -44.56 16.91 5.96
N GLN A 287 -45.26 17.98 5.59
CA GLN A 287 -45.72 19.00 6.53
C GLN A 287 -47.25 19.03 6.57
N PRO A 288 -47.87 19.12 7.76
CA PRO A 288 -49.32 19.29 7.87
C PRO A 288 -49.73 20.70 7.42
N CYS A 289 -50.71 20.81 6.52
CA CYS A 289 -51.18 22.09 6.01
C CYS A 289 -52.07 22.85 7.01
N SER A 290 -52.56 22.18 8.06
CA SER A 290 -53.49 22.74 9.03
C SER A 290 -53.35 22.10 10.40
N ASN A 291 -53.78 22.81 11.44
CA ASN A 291 -53.85 22.27 12.81
C ASN A 291 -54.89 21.14 12.97
N SER A 292 -55.76 20.95 11.97
CA SER A 292 -56.72 19.85 11.87
C SER A 292 -56.14 18.59 11.23
N ALA A 293 -54.93 18.64 10.68
CA ALA A 293 -54.27 17.46 10.13
C ALA A 293 -53.82 16.51 11.27
N PRO A 294 -53.99 15.19 11.12
CA PRO A 294 -53.58 14.24 12.13
C PRO A 294 -52.06 14.28 12.35
N GLN A 295 -51.62 13.96 13.57
CA GLN A 295 -50.19 13.94 13.87
C GLN A 295 -49.50 12.87 13.01
N LEU A 296 -48.37 13.23 12.37
CA LEU A 296 -47.61 12.32 11.52
C LEU A 296 -47.10 11.08 12.26
N SER A 297 -46.97 11.14 13.60
CA SER A 297 -46.65 10.00 14.47
C SER A 297 -47.73 8.92 14.49
N GLN A 298 -48.97 9.27 14.18
CA GLN A 298 -50.13 8.38 14.12
C GLN A 298 -50.43 7.89 12.69
N CYS A 299 -49.73 8.44 11.70
CA CYS A 299 -49.91 8.09 10.30
C CYS A 299 -48.96 6.97 9.88
N SER A 300 -49.44 6.07 9.02
CA SER A 300 -48.55 5.14 8.31
C SER A 300 -48.09 5.79 7.01
N ILE A 301 -46.79 5.86 6.79
CA ILE A 301 -46.17 6.56 5.66
C ILE A 301 -45.39 5.54 4.84
N GLN A 302 -45.47 5.64 3.52
CA GLN A 302 -44.63 4.85 2.61
C GLN A 302 -44.24 5.67 1.39
N TRP A 303 -42.94 5.68 1.08
CA TRP A 303 -42.39 6.36 -0.09
C TRP A 303 -42.23 5.42 -1.29
N TYR A 304 -42.42 5.96 -2.48
CA TYR A 304 -42.35 5.27 -3.77
C TYR A 304 -41.54 6.08 -4.78
N ARG A 305 -40.91 5.37 -5.70
CA ARG A 305 -40.19 5.90 -6.85
C ARG A 305 -40.97 5.59 -8.11
N MET A 306 -41.19 6.59 -8.96
CA MET A 306 -41.88 6.44 -10.24
C MET A 306 -40.96 6.82 -11.42
N ALA A 307 -41.05 6.08 -12.52
CA ALA A 307 -40.31 6.39 -13.75
C ALA A 307 -40.78 7.68 -14.44
N SER A 308 -42.09 7.96 -14.39
CA SER A 308 -42.75 9.14 -14.92
C SER A 308 -44.06 9.40 -14.15
N GLN A 309 -44.68 10.56 -14.30
CA GLN A 309 -46.03 10.78 -13.74
C GLN A 309 -46.98 9.72 -14.31
N GLY A 310 -47.63 8.94 -13.44
CA GLY A 310 -48.55 7.85 -13.81
C GLY A 310 -47.89 6.51 -14.17
N GLY A 311 -46.56 6.37 -14.04
CA GLY A 311 -45.85 5.11 -14.24
C GLY A 311 -45.99 4.12 -13.07
N ASN A 312 -45.39 2.93 -13.22
CA ASN A 312 -45.34 1.94 -12.14
C ASN A 312 -44.65 2.51 -10.89
N ARG A 313 -45.25 2.26 -9.72
CA ARG A 313 -44.76 2.67 -8.40
C ARG A 313 -43.81 1.61 -7.86
N ASP A 314 -42.52 1.92 -7.79
CA ASP A 314 -41.52 1.08 -7.12
C ASP A 314 -41.49 1.45 -5.63
N ILE A 315 -41.80 0.51 -4.75
CA ILE A 315 -41.73 0.73 -3.30
C ILE A 315 -40.28 0.95 -2.85
N ILE A 316 -40.04 1.98 -2.04
CA ILE A 316 -38.74 2.22 -1.40
C ILE A 316 -38.79 1.54 -0.02
N SER A 317 -38.40 0.27 0.03
CA SER A 317 -38.51 -0.54 1.26
C SER A 317 -37.86 0.11 2.47
N GLY A 318 -38.61 0.27 3.56
CA GLY A 318 -38.13 0.88 4.80
C GLY A 318 -38.14 2.41 4.83
N ALA A 319 -38.52 3.09 3.73
CA ALA A 319 -38.80 4.52 3.75
C ALA A 319 -40.22 4.76 4.27
N THR A 320 -40.38 4.76 5.59
CA THR A 320 -41.67 4.89 6.29
C THR A 320 -41.73 6.07 7.24
N LYS A 321 -40.83 7.03 7.06
CA LYS A 321 -40.69 8.21 7.92
C LYS A 321 -41.20 9.45 7.19
N PRO A 322 -41.63 10.50 7.92
CA PRO A 322 -42.13 11.73 7.32
C PRO A 322 -41.04 12.52 6.57
N ILE A 323 -39.77 12.24 6.87
CA ILE A 323 -38.62 12.82 6.18
C ILE A 323 -37.97 11.74 5.34
N TYR A 324 -37.73 12.04 4.06
CA TYR A 324 -36.99 11.19 3.14
C TYR A 324 -35.81 11.95 2.52
N ALA A 325 -34.61 11.43 2.72
CA ALA A 325 -33.40 11.99 2.14
C ALA A 325 -33.14 11.41 0.75
N LEU A 326 -33.00 12.30 -0.24
CA LEU A 326 -32.81 11.92 -1.64
C LEU A 326 -31.46 11.19 -1.82
N GLU A 327 -31.47 10.10 -2.58
CA GLU A 327 -30.28 9.31 -2.90
C GLU A 327 -30.04 9.18 -4.41
N PRO A 328 -28.86 8.69 -4.85
CA PRO A 328 -28.53 8.65 -6.27
C PRO A 328 -29.50 7.83 -7.15
N SER A 329 -30.26 6.89 -6.58
CA SER A 329 -31.28 6.12 -7.30
C SER A 329 -32.54 6.94 -7.65
N ASP A 330 -32.75 8.08 -6.99
CA ASP A 330 -33.95 8.92 -7.16
C ASP A 330 -33.78 9.94 -8.29
N VAL A 331 -32.54 10.21 -8.71
CA VAL A 331 -32.25 11.19 -9.76
C VAL A 331 -33.00 10.85 -11.05
N GLY A 332 -33.69 11.84 -11.60
CA GLY A 332 -34.52 11.71 -12.80
C GLY A 332 -35.84 10.96 -12.57
N ARG A 333 -36.20 10.65 -11.32
CA ARG A 333 -37.46 9.97 -10.96
C ARG A 333 -38.38 10.93 -10.23
N ILE A 334 -39.68 10.62 -10.27
CA ILE A 334 -40.68 11.33 -9.47
C ILE A 334 -40.88 10.54 -8.19
N LEU A 335 -40.91 11.22 -7.05
CA LEU A 335 -41.17 10.59 -5.77
C LEU A 335 -42.61 10.82 -5.36
N GLN A 336 -43.17 9.80 -4.73
CA GLN A 336 -44.55 9.80 -4.26
C GLN A 336 -44.62 9.22 -2.87
N VAL A 337 -45.53 9.72 -2.07
CA VAL A 337 -45.74 9.25 -0.70
C VAL A 337 -47.21 9.05 -0.45
N ASP A 338 -47.54 7.90 0.12
CA ASP A 338 -48.88 7.63 0.64
C ASP A 338 -48.86 7.81 2.16
N ILE A 339 -49.80 8.60 2.66
CA ILE A 339 -50.01 8.88 4.07
C ILE A 339 -51.38 8.30 4.44
N ILE A 340 -51.38 7.30 5.31
CA ILE A 340 -52.59 6.64 5.78
C ILE A 340 -52.91 7.14 7.19
N SER A 341 -54.02 7.85 7.33
CA SER A 341 -54.52 8.36 8.61
C SER A 341 -55.77 7.59 9.04
N ASP A 342 -55.81 7.14 10.30
CA ASP A 342 -56.90 6.41 10.95
C ASP A 342 -57.40 5.16 10.19
N GLY A 343 -56.53 4.55 9.38
CA GLY A 343 -56.80 3.29 8.66
C GLY A 343 -57.80 3.39 7.51
N GLN A 344 -58.28 4.57 7.13
CA GLN A 344 -59.32 4.73 6.10
C GLN A 344 -59.04 5.81 5.05
N SER A 345 -58.26 6.85 5.37
CA SER A 345 -57.95 7.93 4.42
C SER A 345 -56.51 7.81 3.91
N ILE A 346 -56.36 7.71 2.58
CA ILE A 346 -55.04 7.72 1.92
C ILE A 346 -54.88 9.09 1.27
N THR A 347 -53.93 9.87 1.77
CA THR A 347 -53.48 11.10 1.11
C THR A 347 -52.21 10.78 0.35
N THR A 348 -52.26 10.92 -0.97
CA THR A 348 -51.11 10.71 -1.84
C THR A 348 -50.52 12.05 -2.26
N LEU A 349 -49.24 12.27 -1.97
CA LEU A 349 -48.50 13.45 -2.41
C LEU A 349 -47.43 13.04 -3.42
N THR A 350 -47.19 13.87 -4.42
CA THR A 350 -46.24 13.58 -5.51
C THR A 350 -45.34 14.80 -5.71
N THR A 351 -44.06 14.59 -5.99
CA THR A 351 -43.17 15.70 -6.39
C THR A 351 -43.65 16.28 -7.72
N SER A 352 -43.59 17.61 -7.86
CA SER A 352 -44.00 18.28 -9.09
C SER A 352 -43.10 17.91 -10.26
N ASP A 353 -41.79 17.88 -10.02
CA ASP A 353 -40.76 17.59 -11.00
C ASP A 353 -39.92 16.35 -10.62
N PRO A 354 -39.22 15.74 -11.60
CA PRO A 354 -38.21 14.71 -11.32
C PRO A 354 -37.07 15.26 -10.46
N ILE A 355 -36.41 14.38 -9.69
CA ILE A 355 -35.30 14.80 -8.84
C ILE A 355 -34.07 15.20 -9.67
N ASP A 356 -33.58 16.42 -9.43
CA ASP A 356 -32.41 16.97 -10.09
C ASP A 356 -31.10 16.32 -9.61
N PRO A 357 -30.11 16.14 -10.51
CA PRO A 357 -28.78 15.71 -10.12
C PRO A 357 -28.04 16.78 -9.33
N ALA A 358 -27.13 16.37 -8.45
CA ALA A 358 -26.24 17.30 -7.76
C ALA A 358 -25.17 17.84 -8.73
N ALA A 359 -25.13 19.17 -8.90
CA ALA A 359 -24.20 19.83 -9.82
C ALA A 359 -22.73 19.45 -9.52
N GLY A 360 -22.00 18.99 -10.54
CA GLY A 360 -20.58 18.63 -10.43
C GLY A 360 -20.27 17.35 -9.63
N LEU A 361 -21.28 16.63 -9.10
CA LEU A 361 -21.07 15.37 -8.39
C LEU A 361 -20.55 14.28 -9.35
N GLY A 362 -21.09 14.20 -10.57
CA GLY A 362 -20.62 13.24 -11.58
C GLY A 362 -19.12 13.40 -11.88
N ASN A 363 -18.67 14.63 -12.17
CA ASN A 363 -17.25 14.94 -12.41
C ASN A 363 -16.37 14.59 -11.20
N TYR A 364 -16.89 14.81 -9.98
CA TYR A 364 -16.18 14.44 -8.76
C TYR A 364 -16.00 12.93 -8.66
N VAL A 365 -17.06 12.15 -8.88
CA VAL A 365 -17.00 10.68 -8.87
C VAL A 365 -16.05 10.15 -9.96
N GLU A 366 -16.08 10.71 -11.17
CA GLU A 366 -15.16 10.34 -12.25
C GLU A 366 -13.68 10.59 -11.88
N ALA A 367 -13.40 11.67 -11.13
CA ALA A 367 -12.06 11.91 -10.60
C ALA A 367 -11.65 10.86 -9.56
N LEU A 368 -12.59 10.41 -8.72
CA LEU A 368 -12.35 9.37 -7.70
C LEU A 368 -12.17 7.98 -8.29
N VAL A 369 -12.88 7.63 -9.38
CA VAL A 369 -12.76 6.33 -10.08
C VAL A 369 -11.33 6.06 -10.57
N ARG A 370 -10.56 7.11 -10.89
CA ARG A 370 -9.15 7.00 -11.31
C ARG A 370 -8.24 6.50 -10.18
N ARG A 371 -8.67 6.61 -8.92
CA ARG A 371 -7.93 6.12 -7.74
C ARG A 371 -8.27 4.64 -7.52
N HIS A 372 -7.33 3.87 -6.95
CA HIS A 372 -7.55 2.46 -6.65
C HIS A 372 -8.49 2.26 -5.44
N GLU A 373 -8.42 3.18 -4.48
CA GLU A 373 -9.21 3.20 -3.26
C GLU A 373 -9.40 4.67 -2.85
N THR A 374 -10.60 5.01 -2.38
CA THR A 374 -10.93 6.34 -1.84
C THR A 374 -11.40 6.20 -0.41
N GLU A 375 -11.00 7.15 0.43
CA GLU A 375 -11.27 7.17 1.86
C GLU A 375 -12.28 8.27 2.19
N PHE A 376 -13.28 7.93 3.00
CA PHE A 376 -14.29 8.85 3.49
C PHE A 376 -14.32 8.79 5.01
N ASN A 377 -14.25 9.95 5.67
CA ASN A 377 -14.45 10.04 7.11
C ASN A 377 -15.93 9.85 7.41
N VAL A 378 -16.22 8.94 8.34
CA VAL A 378 -17.58 8.60 8.74
C VAL A 378 -17.70 8.39 10.24
N VAL A 379 -18.89 8.61 10.78
CA VAL A 379 -19.27 8.21 12.14
C VAL A 379 -20.30 7.10 12.05
N ILE A 380 -20.18 6.08 12.90
CA ILE A 380 -21.17 5.00 12.99
C ILE A 380 -22.32 5.53 13.86
N ILE A 381 -23.48 5.74 13.25
CA ILE A 381 -24.71 6.18 13.93
C ILE A 381 -25.45 4.97 14.48
N GLN A 382 -25.57 3.90 13.69
CA GLN A 382 -26.19 2.65 14.11
C GLN A 382 -25.36 1.46 13.66
N MET A 383 -25.39 0.40 14.45
CA MET A 383 -24.85 -0.91 14.10
C MET A 383 -25.93 -1.96 14.35
N ASN A 384 -26.28 -2.74 13.33
CA ASN A 384 -27.34 -3.75 13.36
C ASN A 384 -28.70 -3.21 13.83
N GLY A 385 -29.02 -1.96 13.49
CA GLY A 385 -30.27 -1.29 13.87
C GLY A 385 -30.30 -0.75 15.31
N VAL A 386 -29.21 -0.87 16.06
CA VAL A 386 -29.06 -0.31 17.40
C VAL A 386 -28.18 0.93 17.33
N ASP A 387 -28.58 2.00 18.02
CA ASP A 387 -27.81 3.24 18.11
C ASP A 387 -26.42 2.97 18.70
N HIS A 388 -25.41 3.51 18.03
CA HIS A 388 -24.03 3.35 18.41
C HIS A 388 -23.57 4.58 19.20
N PRO A 389 -23.29 4.46 20.52
CA PRO A 389 -23.12 5.62 21.40
C PRO A 389 -21.79 6.36 21.20
N SER A 390 -20.86 5.83 20.41
CA SER A 390 -19.54 6.44 20.21
C SER A 390 -19.49 7.28 18.94
N GLU A 391 -19.19 8.57 19.10
CA GLU A 391 -18.97 9.54 18.03
C GLU A 391 -17.53 9.48 17.45
N SER A 392 -16.85 8.34 17.59
CA SER A 392 -15.50 8.19 17.05
C SER A 392 -15.52 8.27 15.52
N ILE A 393 -14.57 9.02 14.95
CA ILE A 393 -14.35 9.05 13.51
C ILE A 393 -13.76 7.71 13.05
N HIS A 394 -14.37 7.16 12.01
CA HIS A 394 -13.96 5.98 11.28
C HIS A 394 -13.62 6.37 9.84
N VAL A 395 -12.90 5.49 9.14
CA VAL A 395 -12.58 5.67 7.72
C VAL A 395 -13.25 4.56 6.94
N LEU A 396 -14.16 4.94 6.04
CA LEU A 396 -14.75 4.07 5.04
C LEU A 396 -13.90 4.12 3.77
N HIS A 397 -13.24 3.01 3.47
CA HIS A 397 -12.54 2.80 2.22
C HIS A 397 -13.47 2.19 1.18
N VAL A 398 -13.62 2.86 0.05
CA VAL A 398 -14.34 2.39 -1.13
C VAL A 398 -13.31 2.07 -2.21
N GLY A 399 -13.02 0.79 -2.40
CA GLY A 399 -12.04 0.30 -3.36
C GLY A 399 -12.68 -0.44 -4.53
N LYS A 400 -11.87 -0.71 -5.56
CA LYS A 400 -12.33 -1.37 -6.81
C LYS A 400 -13.01 -2.73 -6.61
N MET A 401 -12.63 -3.49 -5.58
CA MET A 401 -13.16 -4.84 -5.36
C MET A 401 -13.91 -5.02 -4.04
N ARG A 402 -13.82 -4.05 -3.11
CA ARG A 402 -14.29 -4.21 -1.74
C ARG A 402 -14.56 -2.88 -1.06
N MET A 403 -15.34 -2.95 0.01
CA MET A 403 -15.52 -1.88 0.98
C MET A 403 -14.95 -2.30 2.34
N LYS A 404 -14.35 -1.35 3.06
CA LYS A 404 -13.69 -1.59 4.35
C LYS A 404 -13.91 -0.41 5.28
N LEU A 405 -14.40 -0.65 6.49
CA LEU A 405 -14.57 0.33 7.54
C LEU A 405 -13.51 0.13 8.63
N CYS A 406 -12.81 1.19 9.02
CA CYS A 406 -11.71 1.15 10.00
C CYS A 406 -11.86 2.19 11.09
N LYS A 407 -11.37 1.84 12.30
CA LYS A 407 -11.13 2.77 13.41
C LYS A 407 -9.63 2.80 13.68
N GLY A 408 -8.95 3.85 13.22
CA GLY A 408 -7.48 3.90 13.24
C GLY A 408 -6.88 2.73 12.45
N LYS A 409 -6.04 1.91 13.09
CA LYS A 409 -5.42 0.72 12.47
C LYS A 409 -6.32 -0.52 12.50
N THR A 410 -7.44 -0.50 13.21
CA THR A 410 -8.31 -1.66 13.40
C THR A 410 -9.40 -1.71 12.34
N THR A 411 -9.54 -2.85 11.67
CA THR A 411 -10.65 -3.09 10.73
C THR A 411 -11.91 -3.47 11.49
N VAL A 412 -12.98 -2.68 11.35
CA VAL A 412 -14.31 -2.93 11.94
C VAL A 412 -15.10 -3.88 11.05
N ALA A 413 -15.14 -3.62 9.75
CA ALA A 413 -15.78 -4.47 8.76
C ALA A 413 -15.01 -4.40 7.44
N LYS A 414 -14.96 -5.50 6.71
CA LYS A 414 -14.31 -5.58 5.41
C LYS A 414 -14.95 -6.69 4.60
N GLU A 415 -15.49 -6.34 3.45
CA GLU A 415 -16.21 -7.29 2.62
C GLU A 415 -15.99 -6.95 1.14
N TYR A 416 -15.75 -7.99 0.33
CA TYR A 416 -15.75 -7.84 -1.12
C TYR A 416 -17.17 -7.55 -1.61
N TYR A 417 -17.30 -6.86 -2.73
CA TYR A 417 -18.63 -6.71 -3.34
C TYR A 417 -19.25 -8.09 -3.55
N SER A 418 -20.52 -8.23 -3.19
CA SER A 418 -21.24 -9.50 -3.28
C SER A 418 -22.72 -9.25 -3.60
N SER A 419 -23.40 -10.31 -4.05
CA SER A 419 -24.85 -10.26 -4.23
C SER A 419 -25.63 -10.19 -2.90
N SER A 420 -25.01 -10.36 -1.73
CA SER A 420 -25.69 -10.14 -0.45
C SER A 420 -25.45 -8.74 0.12
N MET A 421 -24.46 -8.00 -0.40
CA MET A 421 -24.16 -6.65 0.06
C MET A 421 -25.25 -5.65 -0.35
N GLN A 422 -25.63 -4.75 0.55
CA GLN A 422 -26.59 -3.67 0.29
C GLN A 422 -25.97 -2.31 0.62
N LEU A 423 -26.28 -1.30 -0.21
CA LEU A 423 -25.83 0.07 0.00
C LEU A 423 -26.83 1.06 -0.61
N CYS A 424 -27.35 1.96 0.22
CA CYS A 424 -28.26 3.02 -0.20
C CYS A 424 -28.21 4.22 0.74
N GLY A 425 -28.98 5.25 0.41
CA GLY A 425 -29.25 6.32 1.35
C GLY A 425 -29.97 5.78 2.60
N VAL A 426 -29.78 6.42 3.75
CA VAL A 426 -30.59 6.05 4.92
C VAL A 426 -32.06 6.40 4.66
N ARG A 427 -32.96 5.48 4.99
CA ARG A 427 -34.41 5.62 4.78
C ARG A 427 -35.17 6.00 6.07
N GLY A 428 -34.44 6.16 7.18
CA GLY A 428 -34.96 6.49 8.52
C GLY A 428 -34.66 7.94 8.94
N GLY A 429 -35.63 8.59 9.61
CA GLY A 429 -35.83 10.03 9.65
C GLY A 429 -34.95 10.84 10.61
N GLY A 430 -34.75 12.09 10.21
CA GLY A 430 -33.98 13.14 10.88
C GLY A 430 -33.31 14.03 9.85
N SER A 431 -32.99 15.28 10.19
CA SER A 431 -32.28 16.20 9.28
C SER A 431 -30.91 15.66 8.84
N ALA A 432 -30.29 14.79 9.63
CA ALA A 432 -29.02 14.13 9.32
C ALA A 432 -29.13 13.02 8.25
N ALA A 433 -30.33 12.62 7.82
CA ALA A 433 -30.54 11.54 6.88
C ALA A 433 -29.88 11.79 5.50
N ALA A 434 -29.80 13.06 5.08
CA ALA A 434 -29.14 13.47 3.83
C ALA A 434 -27.62 13.22 3.84
N GLN A 435 -27.01 13.20 5.03
CA GLN A 435 -25.59 12.94 5.23
C GLN A 435 -25.31 11.48 5.62
N ALA A 436 -26.34 10.65 5.78
CA ALA A 436 -26.20 9.27 6.21
C ALA A 436 -26.46 8.25 5.08
N SER A 437 -25.73 7.14 5.12
CA SER A 437 -25.94 5.97 4.25
C SER A 437 -26.18 4.72 5.08
N PHE A 438 -26.96 3.80 4.53
CA PHE A 438 -27.10 2.45 5.05
C PHE A 438 -26.18 1.51 4.27
N TRP A 439 -25.29 0.82 4.97
CA TRP A 439 -24.39 -0.18 4.41
C TRP A 439 -24.55 -1.52 5.13
N GLN A 440 -24.96 -2.55 4.41
CA GLN A 440 -24.96 -3.93 4.88
C GLN A 440 -23.87 -4.70 4.13
N PRO A 441 -22.67 -4.88 4.71
CA PRO A 441 -21.63 -5.68 4.07
C PRO A 441 -22.08 -7.13 3.82
N LYS A 442 -22.76 -7.74 4.80
CA LYS A 442 -23.24 -9.12 4.75
C LYS A 442 -24.48 -9.28 5.63
N ILE A 443 -25.21 -10.38 5.43
CA ILE A 443 -26.39 -10.71 6.23
C ILE A 443 -26.01 -10.78 7.71
N GLY A 444 -26.80 -10.14 8.56
CA GLY A 444 -26.55 -10.04 10.01
C GLY A 444 -25.55 -8.97 10.44
N LEU A 445 -24.97 -8.21 9.50
CA LEU A 445 -24.10 -7.06 9.81
C LEU A 445 -24.49 -5.84 8.97
N SER A 446 -24.99 -4.79 9.62
CA SER A 446 -25.34 -3.52 8.98
C SER A 446 -24.87 -2.31 9.77
N PHE A 447 -24.66 -1.21 9.06
CA PHE A 447 -24.23 0.07 9.61
C PHE A 447 -25.06 1.21 9.02
N VAL A 448 -25.34 2.20 9.85
CA VAL A 448 -25.71 3.54 9.38
C VAL A 448 -24.49 4.43 9.58
N LEU A 449 -23.95 4.95 8.49
CA LEU A 449 -22.74 5.75 8.45
C LEU A 449 -23.08 7.20 8.12
N GLY A 450 -22.77 8.13 9.02
CA GLY A 450 -22.86 9.57 8.79
C GLY A 450 -21.56 10.11 8.20
N PHE A 451 -21.66 10.87 7.10
CA PHE A 451 -20.52 11.48 6.40
C PHE A 451 -20.36 12.95 6.78
N GLU A 452 -19.21 13.52 6.44
CA GLU A 452 -18.94 14.96 6.65
C GLU A 452 -19.86 15.88 5.82
N SER A 453 -20.38 15.41 4.69
CA SER A 453 -21.34 16.16 3.86
C SER A 453 -22.23 15.22 3.03
N GLU A 454 -23.35 15.76 2.54
CA GLU A 454 -24.25 15.10 1.60
C GLU A 454 -23.54 14.76 0.30
N ARG A 455 -22.57 15.60 -0.11
CA ARG A 455 -21.76 15.39 -1.31
C ARG A 455 -20.86 14.16 -1.16
N GLU A 456 -20.16 14.03 -0.03
CA GLU A 456 -19.32 12.86 0.26
C GLU A 456 -20.15 11.57 0.37
N ARG A 457 -21.29 11.64 1.06
CA ARG A 457 -22.25 10.52 1.16
C ARG A 457 -22.68 10.03 -0.23
N ASN A 458 -23.12 10.94 -1.10
CA ASN A 458 -23.58 10.57 -2.44
C ASN A 458 -22.43 10.12 -3.35
N ALA A 459 -21.25 10.72 -3.22
CA ALA A 459 -20.05 10.29 -3.95
C ALA A 459 -19.64 8.87 -3.56
N ALA A 460 -19.63 8.53 -2.26
CA ALA A 460 -19.32 7.20 -1.78
C ALA A 460 -20.31 6.15 -2.29
N ILE A 461 -21.61 6.43 -2.27
CA ILE A 461 -22.65 5.54 -2.81
C ILE A 461 -22.44 5.30 -4.31
N MET A 462 -22.27 6.37 -5.09
CA MET A 462 -22.07 6.27 -6.54
C MET A 462 -20.78 5.52 -6.89
N LEU A 463 -19.68 5.81 -6.19
CA LEU A 463 -18.39 5.17 -6.40
C LEU A 463 -18.44 3.67 -6.06
N ALA A 464 -19.04 3.30 -4.94
CA ALA A 464 -19.19 1.90 -4.54
C ALA A 464 -20.07 1.12 -5.53
N ARG A 465 -21.17 1.72 -6.00
CA ARG A 465 -22.03 1.11 -7.03
C ARG A 465 -21.30 0.95 -8.35
N ARG A 466 -20.46 1.92 -8.74
CA ARG A 466 -19.65 1.83 -9.95
C ARG A 466 -18.64 0.70 -9.87
N PHE A 467 -17.87 0.61 -8.79
CA PHE A 467 -16.90 -0.47 -8.60
C PHE A 467 -17.55 -1.85 -8.45
N ALA A 468 -18.69 -1.93 -7.78
CA ALA A 468 -19.47 -3.17 -7.72
C ALA A 468 -19.95 -3.60 -9.12
N PHE A 469 -20.41 -2.65 -9.94
CA PHE A 469 -20.82 -2.92 -11.32
C PHE A 469 -19.66 -3.44 -12.17
N ASP A 470 -18.46 -2.86 -12.03
CA ASP A 470 -17.24 -3.37 -12.69
C ASP A 470 -16.88 -4.80 -12.23
N CYS A 471 -17.34 -5.23 -11.04
CA CYS A 471 -17.25 -6.60 -10.55
C CYS A 471 -18.46 -7.49 -10.96
N ASN A 472 -19.32 -7.03 -11.88
CA ASN A 472 -20.59 -7.67 -12.28
C ASN A 472 -21.61 -7.82 -11.14
N ILE A 473 -21.62 -6.88 -10.18
CA ILE A 473 -22.49 -6.91 -9.00
C ILE A 473 -23.37 -5.67 -8.96
N MET A 474 -24.68 -5.90 -8.93
CA MET A 474 -25.67 -4.84 -8.75
C MET A 474 -25.83 -4.49 -7.28
N LEU A 475 -25.00 -3.57 -6.79
CA LEU A 475 -25.10 -3.03 -5.43
C LEU A 475 -26.24 -2.00 -5.36
N ALA A 476 -27.22 -2.25 -4.50
CA ALA A 476 -28.40 -1.40 -4.31
C ALA A 476 -28.92 -1.50 -2.87
N GLY A 477 -29.95 -0.73 -2.53
CA GLY A 477 -30.62 -0.84 -1.23
C GLY A 477 -31.45 -2.11 -1.10
N PRO A 478 -32.04 -2.35 0.09
CA PRO A 478 -33.02 -3.40 0.29
C PRO A 478 -34.15 -3.30 -0.75
N ASP A 479 -34.46 -4.43 -1.39
CA ASP A 479 -35.52 -4.64 -2.40
C ASP A 479 -35.47 -3.80 -3.69
N ASP A 480 -34.52 -2.87 -3.84
CA ASP A 480 -34.31 -2.11 -5.08
C ASP A 480 -33.92 -3.01 -6.27
N ARG A 481 -33.43 -4.23 -6.00
CA ARG A 481 -32.97 -5.20 -7.00
C ARG A 481 -34.10 -5.84 -7.80
N ALA A 482 -35.33 -5.85 -7.27
CA ALA A 482 -36.47 -6.48 -7.94
C ALA A 482 -36.98 -5.66 -9.14
N ALA A 483 -36.72 -4.34 -9.16
CA ALA A 483 -37.35 -3.41 -10.12
C ALA A 483 -36.70 -3.34 -11.52
N ARG A 484 -35.60 -4.07 -11.79
CA ARG A 484 -34.89 -4.00 -13.09
C ARG A 484 -34.93 -5.28 -13.94
N LYS A 485 -35.78 -6.25 -13.60
CA LYS A 485 -36.06 -7.39 -14.49
C LYS A 485 -37.18 -7.03 -15.45
N HIS A 486 -36.96 -6.12 -16.39
CA HIS A 486 -37.74 -6.03 -17.63
C HIS A 486 -36.88 -5.46 -18.76
#